data_AF-A0AAV2H6H0-F1
#
_entry.id   AF-A0AAV2H6H0-F1
#
_cell.length_a   1.000
_cell.length_b   1.000
_cell.length_c   1.000
_cell.angle_alpha   90.00
_cell.angle_beta   90.00
_cell.angle_gamma   90.00
#
_symmetry.space_group_name_H-M   'P 1'
#
loop_
_entity.id
_entity.type
_entity.pdbx_description
1 polymer ?
#
loop_
_entity_poly.entity_id
_entity_poly.type
_entity_poly.pdbx_seq_one_letter_code
_entity_poly.pdbx_strand_id
1 'polypeptide(L)'
;MGLLCVAKSCQEQLFLTSLELTVDAFVLGLLRKNIQQKEMEASSNVIKNMEGLVSCPSCKYSGLMENEQHEFVCGNNNCTVRCCRYCKSKWTNKDDHLGCYLLSSVGTECFNDIKDSPLNWEKTDMSSNDFQVKIDPTSLEGLGWNEYFQKTNPKMRIVAIWRIQNRRLWERYVV
;
A
#
# COMPACT_ATOMS: atom_id res chain seq x y z
N MET A 1 20.21 9.40 -5.36
CA MET A 1 20.13 9.03 -6.80
C MET A 1 21.07 9.97 -7.53
N GLY A 2 22.08 9.48 -8.26
CA GLY A 2 23.16 10.33 -8.81
C GLY A 2 22.94 10.80 -10.26
N LEU A 3 23.63 11.87 -10.66
CA LEU A 3 23.73 12.29 -12.08
C LEU A 3 24.72 11.34 -12.78
N LEU A 4 24.37 10.84 -13.96
CA LEU A 4 25.21 9.94 -14.74
C LEU A 4 25.83 10.66 -15.93
N CYS A 5 27.00 10.22 -16.34
CA CYS A 5 27.61 10.66 -17.58
C CYS A 5 26.66 10.41 -18.77
N VAL A 6 26.54 11.39 -19.68
CA VAL A 6 25.66 11.31 -20.86
C VAL A 6 26.22 10.37 -21.93
N ALA A 7 27.52 10.05 -21.88
CA ALA A 7 28.15 9.13 -22.81
C ALA A 7 27.66 7.69 -22.57
N LYS A 8 27.12 7.05 -23.62
CA LYS A 8 26.47 5.73 -23.55
C LYS A 8 27.33 4.59 -22.95
N SER A 9 28.65 4.73 -22.97
CA SER A 9 29.61 3.75 -22.44
C SER A 9 30.20 4.14 -21.08
N CYS A 10 29.80 5.27 -20.50
CA CYS A 10 30.33 5.76 -19.25
C CYS A 10 29.27 5.62 -18.14
N GLN A 11 29.63 4.91 -17.07
CA GLN A 11 28.78 4.75 -15.88
C GLN A 11 29.27 5.61 -14.70
N GLU A 12 30.20 6.53 -14.95
CA GLU A 12 30.69 7.40 -13.88
C GLU A 12 29.58 8.35 -13.40
N GLN A 13 29.55 8.53 -12.08
CA GLN A 13 28.70 9.52 -11.44
C GLN A 13 29.32 10.90 -11.56
N LEU A 14 28.50 11.86 -12.00
CA LEU A 14 28.84 13.26 -12.01
C LEU A 14 28.54 13.87 -10.65
N PHE A 15 29.54 14.52 -10.06
CA PHE A 15 29.37 15.29 -8.84
C PHE A 15 28.84 16.68 -9.17
N LEU A 16 27.86 17.16 -8.40
CA LEU A 16 27.31 18.51 -8.53
C LEU A 16 28.39 19.59 -8.39
N THR A 17 29.41 19.35 -7.56
CA THR A 17 30.57 20.23 -7.37
C THR A 17 31.38 20.41 -8.65
N SER A 18 31.44 19.40 -9.53
CA SER A 18 32.10 19.51 -10.82
C SER A 18 31.30 20.37 -11.81
N LEU A 19 29.98 20.46 -11.62
CA LEU A 19 29.09 21.25 -12.48
C LEU A 19 29.06 22.73 -12.08
N GLU A 20 29.41 23.07 -10.83
CA GLU A 20 29.48 24.45 -10.30
C GLU A 20 30.38 25.38 -11.10
N LEU A 21 31.40 24.83 -11.76
CA LEU A 21 32.36 25.59 -12.56
C LEU A 21 31.93 25.81 -14.01
N THR A 22 30.87 25.14 -14.47
CA THR A 22 30.49 25.08 -15.89
C THR A 22 29.02 25.40 -16.16
N VAL A 23 28.17 25.27 -15.15
CA VAL A 23 26.72 25.43 -15.28
C VAL A 23 26.31 26.69 -14.52
N ASP A 24 25.37 27.45 -15.09
CA ASP A 24 24.85 28.66 -14.46
C ASP A 24 24.23 28.36 -13.08
N ALA A 25 24.42 29.30 -12.14
CA ALA A 25 23.95 29.18 -10.77
C ALA A 25 22.43 28.93 -10.66
N PHE A 26 21.64 29.50 -11.57
CA PHE A 26 20.19 29.26 -11.64
C PHE A 26 19.86 27.81 -11.99
N VAL A 27 20.55 27.25 -12.99
CA VAL A 27 20.36 25.86 -13.44
C VAL A 27 20.82 24.85 -12.39
N LEU A 28 21.92 25.14 -11.70
CA LEU A 28 22.37 24.36 -10.54
C LEU A 28 21.36 24.39 -9.39
N GLY A 29 20.75 25.55 -9.13
CA GLY A 29 19.68 25.69 -8.15
C GLY A 29 18.47 24.79 -8.46
N LEU A 30 18.06 24.75 -9.73
CA LEU A 30 16.98 23.87 -10.19
C LEU A 30 17.34 22.38 -10.07
N LEU A 31 18.57 22.00 -10.44
CA LEU A 31 19.06 20.61 -10.32
C LEU A 31 19.08 20.15 -8.86
N ARG A 32 19.63 20.98 -7.96
CA ARG A 32 19.65 20.70 -6.51
C ARG A 32 18.25 20.51 -5.96
N LYS A 33 17.32 21.41 -6.31
CA LYS A 33 15.91 21.31 -5.89
C LYS A 33 15.24 20.03 -6.40
N ASN A 34 15.51 19.63 -7.65
CA ASN A 34 14.97 18.41 -8.24
C ASN A 34 15.51 17.14 -7.54
N ILE A 35 16.82 17.09 -7.27
CA ILE A 35 17.45 15.97 -6.56
C ILE A 35 16.86 15.87 -5.15
N GLN A 36 16.79 16.99 -4.42
CA GLN A 36 16.25 17.01 -3.06
C GLN A 36 14.78 16.57 -3.02
N GLN A 37 13.97 17.00 -3.99
CA GLN A 37 12.58 16.57 -4.09
C GLN A 37 12.47 15.07 -4.37
N LYS A 38 13.26 14.53 -5.30
CA LYS A 38 13.28 13.09 -5.60
C LYS A 38 13.79 12.26 -4.43
N GLU A 39 14.75 12.76 -3.66
CA GLU A 39 15.24 12.11 -2.45
C GLU A 39 14.20 12.12 -1.33
N MET A 40 13.45 13.22 -1.19
CA MET A 40 12.34 13.31 -0.25
C MET A 40 11.17 12.39 -0.66
N GLU A 41 10.87 12.27 -1.95
CA GLU A 41 9.89 11.33 -2.49
C GLU A 41 10.34 9.87 -2.33
N ALA A 42 11.61 9.57 -2.62
CA ALA A 42 12.20 8.24 -2.42
C ALA A 42 12.20 7.86 -0.93
N SER A 43 12.59 8.78 -0.06
CA SER A 43 12.54 8.60 1.40
C SER A 43 11.10 8.42 1.87
N SER A 44 10.16 9.22 1.36
CA SER A 44 8.73 9.08 1.66
C SER A 44 8.19 7.72 1.21
N ASN A 45 8.63 7.19 0.07
CA ASN A 45 8.22 5.87 -0.42
C ASN A 45 8.84 4.72 0.40
N VAL A 46 10.10 4.86 0.84
CA VAL A 46 10.73 3.91 1.77
C VAL A 46 10.03 3.93 3.13
N ILE A 47 9.69 5.13 3.62
CA ILE A 47 8.96 5.35 4.87
C ILE A 47 7.52 4.79 4.78
N LYS A 48 6.81 4.99 3.65
CA LYS A 48 5.49 4.37 3.41
C LYS A 48 5.52 2.84 3.42
N ASN A 49 6.67 2.25 3.10
CA ASN A 49 6.89 0.81 3.10
C ASN A 49 7.55 0.29 4.39
N MET A 50 7.79 1.15 5.38
CA MET A 50 8.18 0.68 6.71
C MET A 50 6.97 0.04 7.38
N GLU A 51 7.05 -1.27 7.62
CA GLU A 51 6.06 -1.99 8.41
C GLU A 51 5.83 -1.28 9.74
N GLY A 52 4.56 -1.05 10.08
CA GLY A 52 4.20 -0.35 11.30
C GLY A 52 4.04 1.17 11.17
N LEU A 53 4.41 1.81 10.06
CA LEU A 53 4.22 3.24 9.93
C LEU A 53 2.76 3.60 9.61
N VAL A 54 2.17 4.48 10.43
CA VAL A 54 0.80 4.93 10.30
C VAL A 54 0.77 6.46 10.30
N SER A 55 0.18 7.04 9.24
CA SER A 55 -0.04 8.49 9.16
C SER A 55 -1.45 8.88 9.62
N CYS A 56 -1.53 9.95 10.40
CA CYS A 56 -2.76 10.59 10.83
C CYS A 56 -3.50 11.17 9.62
N PRO A 57 -4.81 10.90 9.44
CA PRO A 57 -5.58 11.43 8.32
C PRO A 57 -5.74 12.96 8.39
N SER A 58 -5.79 13.52 9.60
CA SER A 58 -6.09 14.94 9.84
C SER A 58 -4.87 15.85 9.73
N CYS A 59 -3.76 15.54 10.42
CA CYS A 59 -2.59 16.42 10.48
C CYS A 59 -1.33 15.83 9.80
N LYS A 60 -1.44 14.66 9.16
CA LYS A 60 -0.34 13.94 8.49
C LYS A 60 0.85 13.56 9.39
N TYR A 61 0.76 13.76 10.70
CA TYR A 61 1.72 13.24 11.66
C TYR A 61 1.84 11.72 11.50
N SER A 62 3.06 11.21 11.40
CA SER A 62 3.31 9.78 11.22
C SER A 62 3.92 9.20 12.49
N GLY A 63 3.42 8.05 12.91
CA GLY A 63 3.91 7.31 14.07
C GLY A 63 4.12 5.84 13.72
N LEU A 64 4.98 5.17 14.49
CA LEU A 64 5.17 3.73 14.40
C LEU A 64 4.19 3.03 15.35
N MET A 65 3.60 1.93 14.87
CA MET A 65 2.67 1.10 15.60
C MET A 65 3.05 -0.37 15.46
N GLU A 66 2.89 -1.11 16.55
CA GLU A 66 3.02 -2.57 16.54
C GLU A 66 1.94 -3.23 15.68
N ASN A 67 2.25 -4.38 15.09
CA ASN A 67 1.38 -5.03 14.10
C ASN A 67 0.01 -5.45 14.65
N GLU A 68 -0.10 -5.71 15.95
CA GLU A 68 -1.34 -6.12 16.61
C GLU A 68 -2.25 -4.94 16.96
N GLN A 69 -1.76 -3.71 16.83
CA GLN A 69 -2.50 -2.50 17.16
C GLN A 69 -3.31 -2.00 15.97
N HIS A 70 -4.62 -1.94 16.13
CA HIS A 70 -5.56 -1.45 15.11
C HIS A 70 -5.94 0.02 15.30
N GLU A 71 -5.89 0.51 16.53
CA GLU A 71 -6.22 1.89 16.89
C GLU A 71 -4.97 2.78 16.86
N PHE A 72 -4.93 3.75 15.96
CA PHE A 72 -3.91 4.80 15.96
C PHE A 72 -4.39 6.00 16.76
N VAL A 73 -3.58 6.43 17.74
CA VAL A 73 -3.76 7.68 18.48
C VAL A 73 -2.69 8.66 18.03
N CYS A 74 -3.11 9.83 17.54
CA CYS A 74 -2.18 10.84 17.05
C CYS A 74 -1.34 11.42 18.19
N GLY A 75 -0.01 11.33 18.08
CA GLY A 75 0.95 11.86 19.07
C GLY A 75 1.27 13.35 18.94
N ASN A 76 0.69 14.05 17.95
CA ASN A 76 0.86 15.50 17.81
C ASN A 76 0.06 16.24 18.90
N ASN A 77 0.71 17.09 19.69
CA ASN A 77 0.12 17.84 20.80
C ASN A 77 -1.13 18.66 20.40
N ASN A 78 -1.24 19.06 19.14
CA ASN A 78 -2.37 19.83 18.62
C ASN A 78 -3.43 18.98 17.90
N CYS A 79 -3.34 17.65 17.93
CA CYS A 79 -4.24 16.75 17.24
C CYS A 79 -4.58 15.54 18.11
N THR A 80 -5.82 15.47 18.58
CA THR A 80 -6.34 14.41 19.46
C THR A 80 -7.08 13.32 18.71
N VAL A 81 -6.83 13.20 17.40
CA VAL A 81 -7.54 12.24 16.54
C VAL A 81 -7.14 10.81 16.89
N ARG A 82 -8.17 9.97 17.05
CA ARG A 82 -8.07 8.52 17.15
C ARG A 82 -8.71 7.94 15.90
N CYS A 83 -7.98 7.10 15.17
CA CYS A 83 -8.46 6.54 13.91
C CYS A 83 -7.99 5.10 13.72
N CYS A 84 -8.64 4.38 12.82
CA CYS A 84 -8.22 3.04 12.44
C CYS A 84 -6.91 3.09 11.63
N ARG A 85 -5.96 2.21 11.97
CA ARG A 85 -4.69 2.03 11.26
C ARG A 85 -4.91 1.78 9.76
N TYR A 86 -5.97 1.06 9.41
CA TYR A 86 -6.25 0.60 8.05
C TYR A 86 -7.16 1.56 7.27
N CYS A 87 -8.43 1.69 7.65
CA CYS A 87 -9.40 2.50 6.90
C CYS A 87 -9.27 4.02 7.15
N LYS A 88 -8.45 4.44 8.12
CA LYS A 88 -8.25 5.85 8.53
C LYS A 88 -9.51 6.57 9.03
N SER A 89 -10.65 5.88 9.13
CA SER A 89 -11.87 6.41 9.75
C SER A 89 -11.70 6.61 11.26
N LYS A 90 -12.51 7.51 11.83
CA LYS A 90 -12.48 7.83 13.27
C LYS A 90 -12.74 6.59 14.12
N TRP A 91 -11.99 6.46 15.21
CA TRP A 91 -12.17 5.36 16.16
C TRP A 91 -13.26 5.72 17.18
N THR A 92 -14.48 5.21 16.95
CA THR A 92 -15.65 5.42 17.81
C THR A 92 -15.89 4.25 18.74
N ASN A 93 -16.09 3.05 18.19
CA ASN A 93 -16.19 1.80 18.95
C ASN A 93 -15.16 0.77 18.46
N LYS A 94 -14.80 -0.18 19.33
CA LYS A 94 -13.85 -1.26 19.01
C LYS A 94 -14.38 -2.23 17.95
N ASP A 95 -15.70 -2.48 17.96
CA ASP A 95 -16.32 -3.48 17.07
C ASP A 95 -16.53 -2.95 15.64
N ASP A 96 -16.57 -1.62 15.46
CA ASP A 96 -16.78 -0.97 14.16
C ASP A 96 -15.63 -1.24 13.17
N HIS A 97 -14.43 -1.51 13.70
CA HIS A 97 -13.20 -1.70 12.92
C HIS A 97 -12.73 -3.15 12.88
N LEU A 98 -13.58 -4.09 13.35
CA LEU A 98 -13.26 -5.50 13.42
C LEU A 98 -13.20 -6.10 12.00
N GLY A 99 -12.00 -6.47 11.57
CA GLY A 99 -11.75 -6.96 10.21
C GLY A 99 -11.17 -5.93 9.25
N CYS A 100 -10.99 -4.66 9.64
CA CYS A 100 -10.36 -3.66 8.77
C CYS A 100 -8.92 -4.03 8.36
N TYR A 101 -8.21 -4.87 9.15
CA TYR A 101 -6.89 -5.38 8.79
C TYR A 101 -6.94 -6.24 7.51
N LEU A 102 -8.07 -6.91 7.24
CA LEU A 102 -8.26 -7.70 6.03
C LEU A 102 -8.21 -6.81 4.78
N LEU A 103 -8.68 -5.57 4.85
CA LEU A 103 -8.61 -4.59 3.75
C LEU A 103 -7.16 -4.27 3.36
N SER A 104 -6.20 -4.34 4.30
CA SER A 104 -4.79 -4.14 3.99
C SER A 104 -4.14 -5.33 3.28
N SER A 105 -4.69 -6.53 3.49
CA SER A 105 -4.21 -7.77 2.88
C SER A 105 -4.68 -7.95 1.43
N VAL A 106 -5.80 -7.32 1.04
CA VAL A 106 -6.38 -7.45 -0.32
C VAL A 106 -5.80 -6.44 -1.32
N GLY A 107 -4.78 -5.67 -0.93
CA GLY A 107 -4.23 -4.61 -1.76
C GLY A 107 -5.03 -3.31 -1.61
N THR A 108 -4.33 -2.20 -1.83
CA THR A 108 -4.69 -0.78 -1.67
C THR A 108 -5.94 -0.28 -2.41
N GLU A 109 -6.79 -1.16 -2.92
CA GLU A 109 -8.09 -0.76 -3.47
C GLU A 109 -9.05 -0.60 -2.29
N CYS A 110 -9.03 0.57 -1.65
CA CYS A 110 -10.24 1.05 -0.98
C CYS A 110 -11.31 1.19 -2.06
N PHE A 111 -12.16 0.19 -2.18
CA PHE A 111 -13.36 0.26 -2.99
C PHE A 111 -14.26 1.30 -2.32
N ASN A 112 -14.16 2.55 -2.74
CA ASN A 112 -14.95 3.65 -2.17
C ASN A 112 -16.37 3.70 -2.78
N ASP A 113 -16.72 2.76 -3.66
CA ASP A 113 -18.03 2.67 -4.30
C ASP A 113 -18.55 1.23 -4.24
N ILE A 114 -19.56 1.01 -3.40
CA ILE A 114 -20.29 -0.26 -3.26
C ILE A 114 -20.98 -0.69 -4.56
N LYS A 115 -21.17 0.23 -5.52
CA LYS A 115 -21.79 -0.07 -6.82
C LYS A 115 -20.85 -0.87 -7.72
N ASP A 116 -19.55 -0.78 -7.49
CA ASP A 116 -18.53 -1.47 -8.27
C ASP A 116 -17.98 -2.65 -7.47
N SER A 117 -18.29 -3.87 -7.93
CA SER A 117 -17.61 -5.07 -7.45
C SER A 117 -16.16 -5.09 -7.92
N PRO A 118 -15.23 -5.79 -7.23
CA PRO A 118 -13.87 -5.96 -7.68
C PRO A 118 -13.81 -6.46 -9.13
N LEU A 119 -12.81 -5.99 -9.88
CA LEU A 119 -12.61 -6.39 -11.28
C LEU A 119 -12.41 -7.90 -11.45
N ASN A 120 -11.91 -8.57 -10.40
CA ASN A 120 -11.70 -10.01 -10.37
C ASN A 120 -12.93 -10.78 -9.85
N TRP A 121 -14.09 -10.15 -9.61
CA TRP A 121 -15.33 -10.84 -9.28
C TRP A 121 -16.05 -11.34 -10.54
N GLU A 122 -16.58 -12.55 -10.47
CA GLU A 122 -17.37 -13.09 -11.57
C GLU A 122 -18.77 -12.48 -11.47
N LYS A 123 -19.27 -11.95 -12.60
CA LYS A 123 -20.63 -11.43 -12.70
C LYS A 123 -21.61 -12.60 -12.85
N THR A 124 -21.72 -13.43 -11.82
CA THR A 124 -22.66 -14.56 -11.77
C THR A 124 -24.03 -14.15 -11.26
N ASP A 125 -25.05 -14.90 -11.67
CA ASP A 125 -26.47 -14.60 -11.48
C ASP A 125 -26.84 -14.40 -10.01
N MET A 126 -27.46 -13.26 -9.70
CA MET A 126 -27.47 -12.62 -8.37
C MET A 126 -28.51 -13.18 -7.38
N SER A 127 -28.86 -14.46 -7.49
CA SER A 127 -29.95 -15.05 -6.70
C SER A 127 -29.51 -15.61 -5.35
N SER A 128 -28.20 -15.84 -5.14
CA SER A 128 -27.63 -16.39 -3.91
C SER A 128 -26.72 -15.37 -3.22
N ASN A 129 -26.62 -15.44 -1.88
CA ASN A 129 -25.85 -14.46 -1.09
C ASN A 129 -24.34 -14.76 -1.06
N ASP A 130 -23.94 -16.01 -1.37
CA ASP A 130 -22.57 -16.51 -1.28
C ASP A 130 -22.29 -17.45 -2.47
N PHE A 131 -21.20 -17.21 -3.19
CA PHE A 131 -20.78 -18.09 -4.28
C PHE A 131 -19.31 -18.49 -4.15
N GLN A 132 -19.01 -19.75 -4.43
CA GLN A 132 -17.65 -20.25 -4.53
C GLN A 132 -17.16 -20.06 -5.97
N VAL A 133 -16.11 -19.27 -6.13
CA VAL A 133 -15.45 -19.05 -7.40
C VAL A 133 -14.11 -19.78 -7.41
N LYS A 134 -13.90 -20.59 -8.42
CA LYS A 134 -12.63 -21.30 -8.61
C LYS A 134 -11.58 -20.29 -9.06
N ILE A 135 -10.44 -20.26 -8.39
CA ILE A 135 -9.31 -19.41 -8.78
C ILE A 135 -8.39 -20.21 -9.69
N ASP A 136 -8.05 -19.61 -10.83
CA ASP A 136 -7.00 -20.14 -11.70
C ASP A 136 -5.64 -20.07 -10.97
N PRO A 137 -4.94 -21.20 -10.77
CA PRO A 137 -3.62 -21.23 -10.12
C PRO A 137 -2.55 -20.37 -10.84
N THR A 138 -2.77 -20.05 -12.12
CA THR A 138 -1.86 -19.24 -12.94
C THR A 138 -2.18 -17.74 -12.90
N SER A 139 -3.33 -17.35 -12.35
CA SER A 139 -3.68 -15.94 -12.11
C SER A 139 -2.76 -15.30 -11.07
N LEU A 140 -2.69 -13.96 -11.04
CA LEU A 140 -1.92 -13.23 -10.01
C LEU A 140 -2.33 -13.62 -8.59
N GLU A 141 -3.63 -13.80 -8.35
CA GLU A 141 -4.18 -14.26 -7.07
C GLU A 141 -3.73 -15.71 -6.77
N GLY A 142 -3.80 -16.61 -7.75
CA GLY A 142 -3.35 -17.99 -7.62
C GLY A 142 -1.85 -18.13 -7.35
N LEU A 143 -1.02 -17.31 -8.01
CA LEU A 143 0.42 -17.27 -7.79
C LEU A 143 0.77 -16.83 -6.36
N GLY A 144 0.07 -15.80 -5.84
CA GLY A 144 0.27 -15.33 -4.47
C GLY A 144 -0.04 -16.42 -3.43
N TRP A 145 -1.13 -17.17 -3.61
CA TRP A 145 -1.44 -18.30 -2.75
C TRP A 145 -0.41 -19.42 -2.85
N ASN A 146 0.04 -19.76 -4.06
CA ASN A 146 1.09 -20.75 -4.26
C ASN A 146 2.38 -20.37 -3.53
N GLU A 147 2.81 -19.11 -3.63
CA GLU A 147 3.99 -18.61 -2.94
C GLU A 147 3.84 -18.68 -1.41
N TYR A 148 2.68 -18.28 -0.88
CA TYR A 148 2.39 -18.35 0.55
C TYR A 148 2.47 -19.79 1.09
N PHE A 149 1.83 -20.74 0.41
CA PHE A 149 1.85 -22.14 0.84
C PHE A 149 3.21 -22.80 0.65
N GLN A 150 3.98 -22.44 -0.38
CA GLN A 150 5.35 -22.92 -0.52
C GLN A 150 6.25 -22.42 0.62
N LYS A 151 6.08 -21.16 1.05
CA LYS A 151 6.82 -20.58 2.18
C LYS A 151 6.45 -21.24 3.51
N THR A 152 5.16 -21.47 3.75
CA THR A 152 4.67 -21.96 5.05
C THR A 152 4.66 -23.48 5.17
N ASN A 153 4.43 -24.20 4.07
CA ASN A 153 4.36 -25.66 4.02
C ASN A 153 4.88 -26.20 2.67
N PRO A 154 6.20 -26.26 2.46
CA PRO A 154 6.80 -26.63 1.17
C PRO A 154 6.51 -28.06 0.70
N LYS A 155 6.01 -28.93 1.59
CA LYS A 155 5.63 -30.31 1.26
C LYS A 155 4.19 -30.44 0.74
N MET A 156 3.38 -29.39 0.85
CA MET A 156 2.00 -29.41 0.41
C MET A 156 1.89 -28.87 -1.02
N ARG A 157 1.13 -29.57 -1.86
CA ARG A 157 0.79 -29.12 -3.20
C ARG A 157 -0.64 -28.60 -3.20
N ILE A 158 -0.84 -27.38 -3.68
CA ILE A 158 -2.18 -26.84 -3.91
C ILE A 158 -2.80 -27.60 -5.08
N VAL A 159 -3.97 -28.23 -4.84
CA VAL A 159 -4.72 -28.97 -5.86
C VAL A 159 -5.81 -28.08 -6.50
N ALA A 160 -6.42 -27.21 -5.69
CA ALA A 160 -7.38 -26.23 -6.15
C ALA A 160 -7.44 -25.06 -5.15
N ILE A 161 -7.80 -23.89 -5.65
CA ILE A 161 -8.06 -22.70 -4.84
C ILE A 161 -9.50 -22.26 -5.14
N TRP A 162 -10.27 -22.03 -4.08
CA TRP A 162 -11.63 -21.53 -4.17
C TRP A 162 -11.75 -20.31 -3.29
N ARG A 163 -12.35 -19.25 -3.81
CA ARG A 163 -12.71 -18.06 -3.05
C ARG A 163 -14.21 -18.01 -2.86
N ILE A 164 -14.63 -17.65 -1.66
CA ILE A 164 -16.03 -17.31 -1.39
C ILE A 164 -16.21 -15.83 -1.71
N GLN A 165 -17.04 -15.52 -2.69
CA GLN A 165 -17.56 -14.18 -2.93
C GLN A 165 -18.84 -14.01 -2.10
N ASN A 166 -18.72 -13.25 -1.01
CA ASN A 166 -19.83 -12.93 -0.12
C ASN A 166 -20.18 -11.46 -0.28
N ARG A 167 -21.31 -11.21 -0.93
CA ARG A 167 -21.76 -9.85 -1.22
C ARG A 167 -22.17 -9.09 0.04
N ARG A 168 -22.74 -9.76 1.04
CA ARG A 168 -23.14 -9.09 2.30
C ARG A 168 -21.95 -8.61 3.10
N LEU A 169 -20.86 -9.39 3.13
CA LEU A 169 -19.61 -8.97 3.75
C LEU A 169 -18.99 -7.83 2.93
N TRP A 170 -19.01 -7.94 1.60
CA TRP A 170 -18.58 -6.83 0.72
C TRP A 170 -19.33 -5.54 1.05
N GLU A 171 -20.66 -5.54 0.98
CA GLU A 171 -21.51 -4.39 1.27
C GLU A 171 -21.35 -3.87 2.70
N ARG A 172 -20.91 -4.71 3.65
CA ARG A 172 -20.64 -4.32 5.03
C ARG A 172 -19.28 -3.66 5.22
N TYR A 173 -18.27 -4.06 4.46
CA TYR A 173 -16.87 -3.64 4.66
C TYR A 173 -16.37 -2.61 3.62
N VAL A 174 -17.17 -2.32 2.59
CA VAL A 174 -16.87 -1.42 1.47
C VAL A 174 -17.63 -0.08 1.59
N VAL A 175 -18.02 0.30 2.81
CA VAL A 175 -18.70 1.57 3.14
C VAL A 175 -17.72 2.59 3.72
#